data_AF-A0A7J4S4V5-F1
#
_entry.id   AF-A0A7J4S4V5-F1
#
_cell.length_a   1.000
_cell.length_b   1.000
_cell.length_c   1.000
_cell.angle_alpha   90.00
_cell.angle_beta   90.00
_cell.angle_gamma   90.00
#
_symmetry.space_group_name_H-M   'P 1'
#
loop_
_entity.id
_entity.type
_entity.pdbx_description
1 polymer ?
#
loop_
_entity_poly.entity_id
_entity_poly.type
_entity_poly.pdbx_seq_one_letter_code
_entity_poly.pdbx_strand_id
1 'polypeptide(L)' 'DLGQAAGRLRDAGWRVQDVKVMLILEGDPELTLYESGKILVKTDDATHARTAIDRVYGTIGLAAPAAPSVPA' A
#
# COMPACT_ATOMS: atom_id res chain seq x y z
N ASP A 1 2.02 -7.03 11.11
CA ASP A 1 3.49 -6.99 11.29
C ASP A 1 4.11 -6.35 10.06
N LEU A 2 4.81 -5.22 10.24
CA LEU A 2 5.42 -4.49 9.11
C LEU A 2 6.59 -5.26 8.48
N GLY A 3 7.35 -6.02 9.27
CA GLY A 3 8.47 -6.82 8.75
C GLY A 3 8.01 -7.90 7.77
N GLN A 4 6.94 -8.63 8.12
CA GLN A 4 6.29 -9.60 7.23
C GLN A 4 5.73 -8.95 5.97
N ALA A 5 5.08 -7.78 6.10
CA ALA A 5 4.56 -7.03 4.96
C ALA A 5 5.69 -6.56 4.01
N ALA A 6 6.78 -6.03 4.57
CA ALA A 6 7.95 -5.61 3.81
C ALA A 6 8.59 -6.78 3.05
N GLY A 7 8.68 -7.96 3.68
CA GLY A 7 9.15 -9.19 3.04
C GLY A 7 8.30 -9.57 1.83
N ARG A 8 6.97 -9.63 1.98
CA ARG A 8 6.03 -9.94 0.88
C ARG A 8 6.08 -8.92 -0.25
N LEU A 9 6.18 -7.64 0.09
CA LEU A 9 6.28 -6.57 -0.89
C LEU A 9 7.59 -6.65 -1.68
N ARG A 10 8.72 -6.90 -1.02
CA ARG A 10 10.00 -7.14 -1.69
C ARG A 10 9.95 -8.36 -2.61
N ASP A 11 9.35 -9.46 -2.16
CA ASP A 11 9.18 -10.68 -2.95
C ASP A 11 8.34 -10.44 -4.21
N ALA A 12 7.31 -9.60 -4.11
CA ALA A 12 6.49 -9.13 -5.23
C ALA A 12 7.19 -8.09 -6.14
N GLY A 13 8.48 -7.81 -5.91
CA GLY A 13 9.30 -6.92 -6.74
C GLY A 13 9.19 -5.44 -6.40
N TRP A 14 8.55 -5.07 -5.29
CA TRP A 14 8.52 -3.68 -4.84
C TRP A 14 9.83 -3.28 -4.18
N ARG A 15 10.26 -2.05 -4.45
CA ARG A 15 11.34 -1.42 -3.69
C ARG A 15 10.77 -0.87 -2.40
N VAL A 16 11.07 -1.53 -1.29
CA VAL A 16 10.59 -1.15 0.04
C VAL A 16 11.72 -0.54 0.85
N GLN A 17 11.58 0.72 1.25
CA GLN A 17 12.38 1.30 2.32
C GLN A 17 11.67 1.09 3.66
N ASP A 18 12.34 0.40 4.59
CA ASP A 18 11.87 0.22 5.95
C ASP A 18 12.33 1.39 6.81
N VAL A 19 11.37 2.13 7.38
CA VAL A 19 11.62 3.34 8.14
C VAL A 19 11.07 3.19 9.55
N LYS A 20 11.38 2.09 10.25
CA LYS A 20 10.98 1.70 11.64
C LYS A 20 9.48 1.69 11.97
N VAL A 21 8.72 2.71 11.58
CA VAL A 21 7.29 2.94 11.83
C VAL A 21 6.47 3.02 10.53
N MET A 22 7.12 3.00 9.36
CA MET A 22 6.48 3.04 8.04
C MET A 22 7.31 2.31 6.99
N LEU A 23 6.64 1.89 5.92
CA LEU A 23 7.24 1.30 4.73
C LEU A 23 6.97 2.22 3.53
N ILE A 24 8.03 2.65 2.86
CA ILE A 24 7.90 3.43 1.62
C ILE A 24 8.08 2.46 0.45
N LEU A 25 7.07 2.36 -0.40
CA LEU A 25 7.15 1.66 -1.66
C LEU A 25 7.51 2.67 -2.75
N GLU A 26 8.73 2.55 -3.25
CA GLU A 26 9.23 3.35 -4.36
C GLU A 26 8.65 2.81 -5.67
N GLY A 27 8.06 3.70 -6.48
CA GLY A 27 7.39 3.36 -7.73
C GLY A 27 6.63 4.57 -8.27
N ASP A 28 5.91 4.36 -9.37
CA ASP A 28 4.93 5.30 -9.90
C ASP A 28 3.54 4.68 -9.73
N PRO A 29 2.71 5.11 -8.76
CA PRO A 29 2.95 6.20 -7.80
C PRO A 29 3.75 5.77 -6.56
N GLU A 30 4.34 6.74 -5.84
CA GLU A 30 5.00 6.48 -4.55
C GLU A 30 3.94 6.19 -3.47
N LEU A 31 4.12 5.10 -2.70
CA LEU A 31 3.22 4.74 -1.61
C LEU A 31 3.95 4.71 -0.27
N THR A 32 3.25 5.10 0.80
CA THR A 32 3.70 4.94 2.18
C THR A 32 2.67 4.15 2.97
N LEU A 33 3.08 3.00 3.51
CA LEU A 33 2.28 2.16 4.39
C LEU A 33 2.71 2.39 5.85
N TYR A 34 1.76 2.69 6.71
CA TYR A 34 1.98 2.88 8.14
C TYR A 34 1.67 1.60 8.92
N GLU A 35 2.22 1.45 10.12
CA GLU A 35 1.93 0.31 11.02
C GLU A 35 0.43 0.17 11.33
N SER A 36 -0.29 1.30 11.36
CA SER A 36 -1.75 1.35 11.53
C SER A 36 -2.57 0.75 10.36
N GLY A 37 -1.92 0.37 9.25
CA GLY A 37 -2.57 -0.10 8.02
C GLY A 37 -3.02 1.02 7.09
N LYS A 38 -2.78 2.30 7.43
CA LYS A 38 -3.03 3.42 6.53
C LYS A 38 -2.05 3.39 5.36
N ILE A 39 -2.54 3.71 4.16
CA ILE A 39 -1.73 3.86 2.95
C ILE A 39 -1.89 5.30 2.46
N LEU A 40 -0.77 5.98 2.25
CA LEU A 40 -0.71 7.27 1.56
C LEU A 40 -0.15 7.01 0.16
N VAL A 41 -0.85 7.52 -0.86
CA VAL A 41 -0.40 7.42 -2.25
C VAL A 41 -0.17 8.82 -2.78
N LYS A 42 1.01 9.08 -3.31
CA LYS A 42 1.33 10.35 -3.96
C LYS A 42 0.99 10.26 -5.44
N THR A 43 -0.25 10.58 -5.77
CA THR A 43 -0.71 10.72 -7.15
C THR A 43 -1.92 11.65 -7.21
N ASP A 44 -2.06 12.35 -8.32
CA ASP A 44 -3.22 13.14 -8.70
C ASP A 44 -4.32 12.31 -9.39
N ASP A 45 -4.03 11.06 -9.79
CA ASP A 45 -4.99 10.17 -10.44
C ASP A 45 -5.62 9.17 -9.45
N ALA A 46 -6.91 9.32 -9.20
CA ALA A 46 -7.64 8.49 -8.24
C ALA A 46 -7.74 7.00 -8.67
N THR A 47 -7.79 6.72 -9.97
CA THR A 47 -7.86 5.34 -10.50
C THR A 47 -6.51 4.64 -10.33
N HIS A 48 -5.43 5.37 -10.61
CA HIS A 48 -4.08 4.90 -10.41
C HIS A 48 -3.80 4.65 -8.92
N ALA A 49 -4.24 5.57 -8.05
CA ALA A 49 -4.16 5.39 -6.60
C ALA A 49 -4.87 4.11 -6.16
N ARG A 50 -6.12 3.91 -6.62
CA ARG A 50 -6.92 2.74 -6.25
C ARG A 50 -6.26 1.44 -6.69
N THR A 51 -5.73 1.39 -7.91
CA THR A 51 -5.04 0.22 -8.47
C THR A 51 -3.78 -0.12 -7.68
N ALA A 52 -2.98 0.90 -7.34
CA ALA A 52 -1.77 0.71 -6.54
C ALA A 52 -2.10 0.23 -5.11
N ILE A 53 -3.14 0.80 -4.49
CA ILE A 53 -3.63 0.37 -3.17
C ILE A 53 -4.09 -1.09 -3.20
N ASP A 54 -4.89 -1.47 -4.19
CA ASP A 54 -5.41 -2.84 -4.33
C ASP A 54 -4.28 -3.85 -4.49
N ARG A 55 -3.27 -3.53 -5.31
CA ARG A 55 -2.08 -4.35 -5.50
C ARG A 55 -1.28 -4.52 -4.20
N VAL A 56 -1.11 -3.47 -3.41
CA VAL A 56 -0.42 -3.54 -2.11
C VAL A 56 -1.20 -4.41 -1.13
N TYR A 57 -2.51 -4.21 -1.00
CA TYR A 57 -3.38 -5.01 -0.15
C TYR A 57 -3.37 -6.49 -0.54
N GLY A 58 -3.51 -6.78 -1.84
CA GLY A 58 -3.42 -8.13 -2.39
C GLY A 58 -2.07 -8.80 -2.11
N THR A 59 -0.97 -8.05 -2.17
CA THR A 59 0.38 -8.57 -1.92
C THR A 59 0.61 -8.90 -0.43
N ILE A 60 0.15 -8.04 0.47
CA ILE A 60 0.32 -8.25 1.92
C ILE A 60 -0.73 -9.20 2.50
N GLY A 61 -1.72 -9.63 1.71
CA GLY A 61 -2.78 -10.55 2.12
C GLY A 61 -3.78 -9.91 3.08
N LEU A 62 -3.87 -8.58 3.10
CA LEU A 62 -4.90 -7.84 3.82
C LEU A 62 -6.02 -7.57 2.83
N ALA A 63 -7.25 -7.96 3.17
CA ALA A 63 -8.40 -7.50 2.42
C ALA A 63 -8.40 -5.97 2.48
N ALA A 64 -8.34 -5.30 1.32
CA ALA A 64 -8.54 -3.86 1.28
C ALA A 64 -9.85 -3.56 2.03
N PRO A 65 -9.88 -2.60 2.96
CA PRO A 65 -11.12 -2.23 3.62
C PRO A 65 -12.12 -1.91 2.51
N ALA A 66 -13.29 -2.57 2.56
CA ALA A 66 -14.36 -2.32 1.60
C ALA A 66 -14.54 -0.80 1.51
N ALA A 67 -14.44 -0.26 0.28
CA ALA A 67 -14.65 1.17 0.09
C ALA A 67 -15.98 1.54 0.76
N PRO A 68 -16.07 2.67 1.48
CA PRO A 68 -17.35 3.13 1.96
C PRO A 68 -18.26 3.27 0.73
N SER A 69 -19.27 2.42 0.63
CA SER A 69 -20.35 2.57 -0.32
C SER A 69 -21.02 3.90 0.02
N VAL A 70 -20.72 4.94 -0.75
CA VAL A 70 -21.44 6.22 -0.65
C VAL A 70 -22.85 5.94 -1.18
N PRO A 71 -23.91 6.00 -0.36
CA PRO A 71 -25.26 5.92 -0.89
C PRO A 71 -25.52 7.15 -1.77
N ALA A 72 -26.11 6.89 -2.94
CA ALA A 72 -26.51 7.90 -3.92
C ALA A 72 -27.61 8.83 -3.40
#